data_AF-A0A523BIR2-F1
#
_entry.id   AF-A0A523BIR2-F1
#
_cell.length_a   1.000
_cell.length_b   1.000
_cell.length_c   1.000
_cell.angle_alpha   90.00
_cell.angle_beta   90.00
_cell.angle_gamma   90.00
#
_symmetry.space_group_name_H-M   'P 1'
#
loop_
_entity.id
_entity.type
_entity.pdbx_description
1 polymer ?
#
loop_
_entity_poly.entity_id
_entity_poly.type
_entity_poly.pdbx_seq_one_letter_code
_entity_poly.pdbx_strand_id
1 'polypeptide(L)'
;MVSLTMLRAVKITPKLVVRFAFLPFRKVRNPCLYCPGICIASCPTYLSSGNILLSPIGYARFHDIAREKCLKCWRCVQECPLGYNLPETYSKPVKISLRIVRPGRLILVADEEIDLQLAEHLSESLGTGLAVVKGVAERYNNGSPIEYKTLKKAKRVLSGAELAVACSPEVSHALGIDFLGIHLKDLGIKLNYEGPIHIPCLLKSQREKLLKSLEDAGVRPTFVDEEECIKLSIKENYLYLCPIAKKHGVRTIFDLISY
;
A
#
# COMPACT_ATOMS: atom_id res chain seq x y z
N MET A 1 19.08 -14.39 -4.34
CA MET A 1 18.62 -15.63 -3.70
C MET A 1 17.42 -15.27 -2.84
N VAL A 2 16.23 -15.81 -3.14
CA VAL A 2 15.01 -15.56 -2.38
C VAL A 2 15.07 -16.42 -1.11
N SER A 3 15.03 -15.79 0.07
CA SER A 3 15.04 -16.49 1.35
C SER A 3 13.77 -17.32 1.50
N LEU A 4 13.92 -18.65 1.56
CA LEU A 4 12.82 -19.62 1.71
C LEU A 4 12.19 -19.63 3.12
N THR A 5 12.58 -18.74 4.02
CA THR A 5 12.16 -18.73 5.44
C THR A 5 10.74 -18.20 5.70
N MET A 6 9.99 -17.73 4.69
CA MET A 6 8.61 -17.23 4.85
C MET A 6 7.52 -18.08 4.16
N LEU A 7 7.75 -19.36 3.91
CA LEU A 7 6.63 -20.27 3.63
C LEU A 7 5.93 -20.63 4.95
N ARG A 8 5.10 -19.71 5.47
CA ARG A 8 4.08 -20.08 6.47
C ARG A 8 3.26 -21.21 5.85
N ALA A 9 3.17 -22.35 6.51
CA ALA A 9 2.48 -23.53 6.02
C ALA A 9 1.06 -23.15 5.54
N VAL A 10 0.86 -23.09 4.22
CA VAL A 10 -0.46 -22.88 3.65
C VAL A 10 -1.22 -24.16 3.94
N LYS A 11 -2.23 -24.10 4.81
CA LYS A 11 -3.09 -25.25 5.11
C LYS A 11 -3.97 -25.50 3.89
N ILE A 12 -3.44 -26.22 2.91
CA ILE A 12 -4.16 -26.63 1.71
C ILE A 12 -5.21 -27.64 2.16
N THR A 13 -6.47 -27.21 2.22
CA THR A 13 -7.57 -28.13 2.54
C THR A 13 -7.88 -29.02 1.33
N PRO A 14 -8.37 -30.26 1.52
CA PRO A 14 -8.75 -31.13 0.41
C PRO A 14 -9.74 -30.47 -0.58
N LYS A 15 -10.66 -29.63 -0.07
CA LYS A 15 -11.55 -28.80 -0.91
C LYS A 15 -10.79 -27.81 -1.80
N LEU A 16 -9.70 -27.23 -1.30
CA LEU A 16 -8.84 -26.33 -2.06
C LEU A 16 -8.15 -27.11 -3.20
N VAL A 17 -7.57 -28.29 -2.90
CA VAL A 17 -6.91 -29.17 -3.89
C VAL A 17 -7.86 -29.55 -5.01
N VAL A 18 -9.06 -30.00 -4.67
CA VAL A 18 -10.08 -30.41 -5.66
C VAL A 18 -10.48 -29.21 -6.52
N ARG A 19 -10.70 -28.02 -5.93
CA ARG A 19 -10.98 -26.79 -6.69
C ARG A 19 -9.82 -26.37 -7.60
N PHE A 20 -8.57 -26.59 -7.18
CA PHE A 20 -7.40 -26.35 -8.02
C PHE A 20 -7.31 -27.32 -9.21
N ALA A 21 -7.59 -28.61 -8.99
CA ALA A 21 -7.52 -29.64 -10.04
C ALA A 21 -8.50 -29.40 -11.20
N PHE A 22 -9.65 -28.78 -10.93
CA PHE A 22 -10.66 -28.47 -11.95
C PHE A 22 -10.49 -27.10 -12.62
N LEU A 23 -9.47 -26.31 -12.28
CA LEU A 23 -9.24 -25.03 -12.95
C LEU A 23 -8.65 -25.28 -14.35
N PRO A 24 -9.23 -24.72 -15.43
CA PRO A 24 -8.63 -24.84 -16.76
C PRO A 24 -7.34 -24.00 -16.82
N PHE A 25 -6.19 -24.67 -16.65
CA PHE A 25 -4.84 -24.07 -16.57
C PHE A 25 -4.35 -23.39 -17.88
N ARG A 26 -5.16 -23.39 -18.94
CA ARG A 26 -4.78 -22.89 -20.28
C ARG A 26 -4.96 -21.37 -20.50
N LYS A 27 -5.46 -20.60 -19.52
CA LYS A 27 -5.85 -19.19 -19.72
C LYS A 27 -5.17 -18.15 -18.82
N VAL A 28 -4.24 -18.52 -17.94
CA VAL A 28 -3.46 -17.52 -17.18
C VAL A 28 -2.24 -17.13 -18.00
N ARG A 29 -2.03 -15.83 -18.21
CA ARG A 29 -0.88 -15.31 -18.96
C ARG A 29 0.43 -15.78 -18.31
N ASN A 30 1.39 -16.21 -19.14
CA ASN A 30 2.79 -16.32 -18.76
C ASN A 30 3.24 -15.01 -18.10
N PRO A 31 3.94 -15.03 -16.94
CA PRO A 31 4.78 -16.12 -16.43
C PRO A 31 4.20 -16.93 -15.24
N CYS A 32 2.89 -16.94 -14.99
CA CYS A 32 2.35 -17.63 -13.80
C CYS A 32 2.63 -19.15 -13.80
N LEU A 33 3.43 -19.63 -12.83
CA LEU A 33 3.81 -21.05 -12.69
C LEU A 33 2.80 -21.89 -11.89
N TYR A 34 1.64 -21.34 -11.53
CA TYR A 34 0.68 -22.00 -10.64
C TYR A 34 1.34 -22.55 -9.37
N CYS A 35 2.16 -21.71 -8.72
CA CYS A 35 2.62 -21.92 -7.35
C CYS A 35 1.42 -22.29 -6.44
N PRO A 36 1.63 -22.90 -5.25
CA PRO A 36 0.56 -23.49 -4.42
C PRO A 36 -0.41 -22.46 -3.79
N GLY A 37 -1.03 -21.63 -4.62
CA GLY A 37 -2.00 -20.61 -4.25
C GLY A 37 -1.45 -19.48 -3.40
N ILE A 38 -0.15 -19.17 -3.40
CA ILE A 38 0.45 -18.17 -2.49
C ILE A 38 -0.29 -16.82 -2.58
N CYS A 39 -0.51 -16.32 -3.80
CA CYS A 39 -1.24 -15.08 -4.02
C CYS A 39 -2.71 -15.15 -3.55
N ILE A 40 -3.36 -16.32 -3.67
CA ILE A 40 -4.72 -16.54 -3.19
C ILE A 40 -4.75 -16.52 -1.66
N ALA A 41 -3.81 -17.21 -1.02
CA ALA A 41 -3.67 -17.28 0.43
C ALA A 41 -3.35 -15.91 1.06
N SER A 42 -2.76 -14.98 0.31
CA SER A 42 -2.52 -13.61 0.77
C SER A 42 -3.61 -12.60 0.39
N CYS A 43 -4.64 -13.01 -0.35
CA CYS A 43 -5.69 -12.12 -0.83
C CYS A 43 -6.83 -11.96 0.21
N PRO A 44 -7.03 -10.77 0.81
CA PRO A 44 -8.04 -10.59 1.84
C PRO A 44 -9.47 -10.84 1.34
N THR A 45 -9.79 -10.43 0.11
CA THR A 45 -11.12 -10.67 -0.48
C THR A 45 -11.43 -12.16 -0.58
N TYR A 46 -10.44 -12.97 -0.96
CA TYR A 46 -10.61 -14.42 -1.03
C TYR A 46 -10.75 -15.04 0.36
N LEU A 47 -9.88 -14.65 1.30
CA LEU A 47 -9.92 -15.17 2.68
C LEU A 47 -11.27 -14.89 3.35
N SER A 48 -11.85 -13.72 3.11
CA SER A 48 -13.17 -13.34 3.64
C SER A 48 -14.32 -14.05 2.93
N SER A 49 -14.28 -14.18 1.60
CA SER A 49 -15.43 -14.69 0.82
C SER A 49 -15.41 -16.19 0.54
N GLY A 50 -14.24 -16.84 0.56
CA GLY A 50 -14.05 -18.21 0.07
C GLY A 50 -14.36 -18.41 -1.42
N ASN A 51 -14.61 -17.34 -2.17
CA ASN A 51 -15.02 -17.37 -3.57
C ASN A 51 -13.79 -17.23 -4.49
N ILE A 52 -13.50 -18.29 -5.25
CA ILE A 52 -12.34 -18.32 -6.16
C ILE A 52 -12.42 -17.26 -7.27
N LEU A 53 -13.62 -16.80 -7.65
CA LEU A 53 -13.79 -15.69 -8.59
C LEU A 53 -13.30 -14.36 -7.99
N LEU A 54 -13.38 -14.22 -6.66
CA LEU A 54 -12.90 -13.06 -5.89
C LEU A 54 -11.48 -13.30 -5.35
N SER A 55 -10.60 -13.84 -6.21
CA SER A 55 -9.22 -14.15 -5.88
C SER A 55 -8.29 -13.70 -7.02
N PRO A 56 -6.96 -13.64 -6.81
CA PRO A 56 -6.02 -13.30 -7.87
C PRO A 56 -6.14 -14.16 -9.13
N ILE A 57 -6.48 -15.46 -8.99
CA ILE A 57 -6.72 -16.32 -10.16
C ILE A 57 -8.01 -15.95 -10.88
N GLY A 58 -9.07 -15.64 -10.14
CA GLY A 58 -10.34 -15.16 -10.72
C GLY A 58 -10.14 -13.83 -11.43
N TYR A 59 -9.47 -12.88 -10.79
CA TYR A 59 -9.18 -11.56 -11.33
C TYR A 59 -8.28 -11.59 -12.57
N ALA A 60 -7.34 -12.53 -12.66
CA ALA A 60 -6.53 -12.75 -13.87
C ALA A 60 -7.35 -13.19 -15.09
N ARG A 61 -8.57 -13.69 -14.88
CA ARG A 61 -9.47 -14.18 -15.95
C ARG A 61 -10.61 -13.21 -16.23
N PHE A 62 -11.09 -12.51 -15.21
CA PHE A 62 -12.25 -11.64 -15.27
C PHE A 62 -11.86 -10.23 -14.81
N HIS A 63 -11.32 -9.44 -15.75
CA HIS A 63 -10.81 -8.11 -15.46
C HIS A 63 -11.89 -7.15 -14.95
N ASP A 64 -13.15 -7.27 -15.40
CA ASP A 64 -14.25 -6.44 -14.92
C ASP A 64 -14.52 -6.65 -13.43
N ILE A 65 -14.63 -7.92 -13.02
CA ILE A 65 -14.76 -8.30 -11.61
C ILE A 65 -13.54 -7.81 -10.82
N ALA A 66 -12.34 -7.89 -11.41
CA ALA A 66 -11.13 -7.41 -10.77
C ALA A 66 -11.14 -5.90 -10.53
N ARG A 67 -11.57 -5.10 -11.52
CA ARG A 67 -11.69 -3.65 -11.40
C ARG A 67 -12.65 -3.26 -10.28
N GLU A 68 -13.75 -3.99 -10.11
CA GLU A 68 -14.77 -3.67 -9.11
C GLU A 68 -14.46 -4.23 -7.72
N LYS A 69 -14.03 -5.49 -7.63
CA LYS A 69 -13.99 -6.26 -6.37
C LYS A 69 -12.60 -6.42 -5.77
N CYS A 70 -11.53 -6.21 -6.55
CA CYS A 70 -10.18 -6.21 -5.99
C CYS A 70 -10.01 -4.99 -5.07
N LEU A 71 -9.40 -5.19 -3.90
CA LEU A 71 -9.10 -4.11 -2.95
C LEU A 71 -7.92 -3.25 -3.41
N LYS A 72 -7.18 -3.71 -4.43
CA LYS A 72 -5.95 -3.08 -4.93
C LYS A 72 -4.91 -2.88 -3.82
N CYS A 73 -4.68 -3.94 -3.04
CA CYS A 73 -3.75 -3.98 -1.90
C CYS A 73 -2.33 -4.45 -2.26
N TRP A 74 -2.10 -4.90 -3.50
CA TRP A 74 -0.83 -5.46 -4.00
C TRP A 74 -0.18 -6.60 -3.20
N ARG A 75 -0.81 -7.13 -2.13
CA ARG A 75 -0.30 -8.31 -1.39
C ARG A 75 -0.02 -9.51 -2.29
N CYS A 76 -0.91 -9.76 -3.25
CA CYS A 76 -0.72 -10.84 -4.22
C CYS A 76 0.56 -10.68 -5.06
N VAL A 77 1.02 -9.44 -5.29
CA VAL A 77 2.25 -9.13 -6.03
C VAL A 77 3.46 -9.27 -5.12
N GLN A 78 3.39 -8.73 -3.90
CA GLN A 78 4.46 -8.82 -2.90
C GLN A 78 4.83 -10.26 -2.54
N GLU A 79 3.82 -11.13 -2.44
CA GLU A 79 4.00 -12.54 -2.09
C GLU A 79 4.26 -13.42 -3.33
N CYS A 80 4.16 -12.88 -4.54
CA CYS A 80 4.40 -13.65 -5.76
C CYS A 80 5.91 -13.86 -5.95
N PRO A 81 6.41 -15.11 -6.02
CA PRO A 81 7.83 -15.38 -6.26
C PRO A 81 8.36 -14.83 -7.59
N LEU A 82 7.45 -14.55 -8.53
CA LEU A 82 7.75 -14.01 -9.85
C LEU A 82 7.48 -12.50 -9.95
N GLY A 83 7.00 -11.86 -8.87
CA GLY A 83 6.61 -10.45 -8.87
C GLY A 83 5.50 -10.14 -9.89
N TYR A 84 4.62 -11.10 -10.19
CA TYR A 84 3.59 -10.89 -11.22
C TYR A 84 2.61 -9.80 -10.79
N ASN A 85 2.61 -8.69 -11.53
CA ASN A 85 1.94 -7.45 -11.17
C ASN A 85 0.45 -7.48 -11.55
N LEU A 86 -0.28 -8.44 -11.00
CA LEU A 86 -1.64 -8.76 -11.40
C LEU A 86 -2.58 -7.54 -11.42
N PRO A 87 -2.65 -6.67 -10.38
CA PRO A 87 -3.54 -5.51 -10.41
C PRO A 87 -3.36 -4.64 -11.65
N GLU A 88 -2.10 -4.45 -12.07
CA GLU A 88 -1.71 -3.61 -13.20
C GLU A 88 -2.11 -4.20 -14.57
N THR A 89 -2.58 -5.45 -14.61
CA THR A 89 -3.00 -6.10 -15.86
C THR A 89 -4.43 -5.79 -16.27
N TYR A 90 -5.24 -5.17 -15.38
CA TYR A 90 -6.66 -4.95 -15.63
C TYR A 90 -6.96 -3.69 -16.43
N SER A 91 -6.06 -2.71 -16.39
CA SER A 91 -6.34 -1.32 -16.76
C SER A 91 -5.20 -0.70 -17.56
N LYS A 92 -5.50 0.38 -18.27
CA LYS A 92 -4.51 1.14 -19.04
C LYS A 92 -3.57 1.91 -18.09
N PRO A 93 -2.33 2.19 -18.49
CA PRO A 93 -1.42 2.99 -17.68
C PRO A 93 -1.99 4.38 -17.38
N VAL A 94 -1.86 4.82 -16.13
CA VAL A 94 -2.17 6.19 -15.71
C VAL A 94 -0.93 7.06 -15.80
N LYS A 95 -1.13 8.32 -16.18
CA LYS A 95 -0.08 9.33 -16.18
C LYS A 95 -0.07 10.02 -14.83
N ILE A 96 1.12 10.19 -14.27
CA ILE A 96 1.26 11.03 -13.07
C ILE A 96 1.91 12.37 -13.42
N SER A 97 1.52 13.42 -12.71
CA SER A 97 2.16 14.72 -12.80
C SER A 97 2.54 15.20 -11.42
N LEU A 98 3.78 15.64 -11.25
CA LEU A 98 4.28 16.17 -9.98
C LEU A 98 4.64 17.64 -10.15
N ARG A 99 4.22 18.47 -9.20
CA ARG A 99 4.58 19.89 -9.08
C ARG A 99 5.13 20.18 -7.69
N ILE A 100 6.19 20.97 -7.61
CA ILE A 100 6.65 21.55 -6.34
C ILE A 100 5.78 22.78 -6.06
N VAL A 101 5.04 22.76 -4.96
CA VAL A 101 4.19 23.88 -4.52
C VAL A 101 4.95 24.78 -3.57
N ARG A 102 5.78 24.17 -2.71
CA ARG A 102 6.67 24.88 -1.78
C ARG A 102 8.08 24.26 -1.86
N PRO A 103 9.13 25.02 -2.21
CA PRO A 103 10.48 24.49 -2.23
C PRO A 103 10.99 24.22 -0.80
N GLY A 104 11.91 23.27 -0.66
CA GLY A 104 12.54 22.94 0.62
C GLY A 104 13.61 21.86 0.44
N ARG A 105 14.55 21.77 1.39
CA ARG A 105 15.56 20.68 1.40
C ARG A 105 14.90 19.33 1.65
N LEU A 106 13.93 19.31 2.57
CA LEU A 106 13.01 18.19 2.77
C LEU A 106 11.69 18.51 2.10
N ILE A 107 11.12 17.56 1.36
CA ILE A 107 9.86 17.72 0.64
C ILE A 107 8.88 16.63 1.06
N LEU A 108 7.71 17.05 1.55
CA LEU A 108 6.54 16.19 1.71
C LEU A 108 5.88 16.00 0.34
N VAL A 109 5.55 14.76 -0.02
CA VAL A 109 4.91 14.42 -1.30
C VAL A 109 3.51 13.86 -1.02
N ALA A 110 2.50 14.53 -1.54
CA ALA A 110 1.09 14.17 -1.34
C ALA A 110 0.36 14.06 -2.67
N ASP A 111 -0.62 13.17 -2.75
CA ASP A 111 -1.58 13.12 -3.84
C ASP A 111 -2.74 14.09 -3.60
N GLU A 112 -3.15 14.78 -4.67
CA GLU A 112 -4.20 15.81 -4.62
C GLU A 112 -5.53 15.32 -4.03
N GLU A 113 -5.88 14.03 -4.20
CA GLU A 113 -7.18 13.47 -3.79
C GLU A 113 -7.13 12.63 -2.51
N ILE A 114 -5.92 12.31 -2.01
CA ILE A 114 -5.73 11.39 -0.88
C ILE A 114 -5.39 12.15 0.39
N ASP A 115 -4.33 12.96 0.36
CA ASP A 115 -3.63 13.45 1.57
C ASP A 115 -3.14 14.91 1.47
N LEU A 116 -3.55 15.67 0.44
CA LEU A 116 -3.11 17.05 0.22
C LEU A 116 -3.34 17.99 1.41
N GLN A 117 -4.58 18.08 1.92
CA GLN A 117 -4.93 19.01 3.01
C GLN A 117 -4.05 18.80 4.25
N LEU A 118 -3.80 17.54 4.56
CA LEU A 118 -2.93 17.15 5.65
C LEU A 118 -1.47 17.55 5.38
N ALA A 119 -0.98 17.27 4.16
CA ALA A 119 0.39 17.58 3.79
C ALA A 119 0.67 19.09 3.76
N GLU A 120 -0.32 19.91 3.40
CA GLU A 120 -0.25 21.37 3.50
C GLU A 120 -0.04 21.81 4.96
N HIS A 121 -0.90 21.33 5.86
CA HIS A 121 -0.81 21.63 7.29
C HIS A 121 0.54 21.17 7.88
N LEU A 122 0.94 19.92 7.62
CA LEU A 122 2.22 19.37 8.11
C LEU A 122 3.42 20.13 7.53
N SER A 123 3.35 20.52 6.25
CA SER A 123 4.43 21.25 5.61
C SER A 123 4.63 22.62 6.24
N GLU A 124 3.54 23.30 6.62
CA GLU A 124 3.59 24.58 7.33
C GLU A 124 4.15 24.42 8.74
N SER A 125 3.59 23.48 9.52
CA SER A 125 3.99 23.24 10.91
C SER A 125 5.45 22.81 11.05
N LEU A 126 5.96 22.01 10.09
CA LEU A 126 7.34 21.50 10.10
C LEU A 126 8.33 22.39 9.33
N GLY A 127 7.86 23.44 8.65
CA GLY A 127 8.71 24.29 7.80
C GLY A 127 9.37 23.52 6.64
N THR A 128 8.69 22.52 6.09
CA THR A 128 9.22 21.66 5.01
C THR A 128 8.71 22.15 3.65
N GLY A 129 9.32 21.66 2.57
CA GLY A 129 8.77 21.80 1.22
C GLY A 129 7.56 20.88 1.00
N LEU A 130 6.79 21.18 -0.05
CA LEU A 130 5.61 20.41 -0.45
C LEU A 130 5.61 20.18 -1.96
N ALA A 131 5.43 18.92 -2.35
CA ALA A 131 5.16 18.50 -3.70
C ALA A 131 3.79 17.84 -3.79
N VAL A 132 3.06 18.14 -4.85
CA VAL A 132 1.76 17.54 -5.14
C VAL A 132 1.87 16.68 -6.38
N VAL A 133 1.47 15.42 -6.24
CA VAL A 133 1.33 14.46 -7.34
C VAL A 133 -0.14 14.28 -7.69
N LYS A 134 -0.44 14.07 -8.98
CA LYS A 134 -1.77 13.67 -9.46
C LYS A 134 -1.70 12.30 -10.11
N GLY A 135 -2.81 11.57 -10.09
CA GLY A 135 -2.97 10.27 -10.74
C GLY A 135 -2.62 9.06 -9.86
N VAL A 136 -2.17 9.27 -8.61
CA VAL A 136 -1.95 8.16 -7.68
C VAL A 136 -3.29 7.59 -7.23
N ALA A 137 -4.27 8.43 -6.89
CA ALA A 137 -5.63 8.00 -6.58
C ALA A 137 -6.23 7.14 -7.70
N GLU A 138 -6.11 7.58 -8.96
CA GLU A 138 -6.58 6.83 -10.13
C GLU A 138 -5.95 5.43 -10.22
N ARG A 139 -4.63 5.31 -10.01
CA ARG A 139 -3.95 4.00 -9.92
C ARG A 139 -4.61 3.08 -8.90
N TYR A 140 -4.87 3.56 -7.68
CA TYR A 140 -5.43 2.72 -6.62
C TYR A 140 -6.92 2.48 -6.75
N ASN A 141 -7.66 3.34 -7.45
CA ASN A 141 -9.07 3.11 -7.75
C ASN A 141 -9.24 2.07 -8.86
N ASN A 142 -8.40 2.11 -9.90
CA ASN A 142 -8.53 1.29 -11.10
C ASN A 142 -7.58 0.08 -11.17
N GLY A 143 -6.64 -0.02 -10.24
CA GLY A 143 -5.56 -1.01 -10.30
C GLY A 143 -4.52 -0.70 -11.39
N SER A 144 -4.49 0.50 -11.95
CA SER A 144 -3.71 0.80 -13.15
C SER A 144 -2.20 0.85 -12.92
N PRO A 145 -1.37 0.40 -13.88
CA PRO A 145 0.07 0.67 -13.87
C PRO A 145 0.33 2.17 -14.02
N ILE A 146 1.49 2.64 -13.55
CA ILE A 146 1.94 4.01 -13.84
C ILE A 146 2.76 4.02 -15.12
N GLU A 147 2.52 4.99 -15.99
CA GLU A 147 3.33 5.21 -17.19
C GLU A 147 4.78 5.55 -16.81
N TYR A 148 5.72 4.70 -17.21
CA TYR A 148 7.15 4.79 -16.86
C TYR A 148 7.76 6.18 -17.13
N LYS A 149 7.42 6.82 -18.25
CA LYS A 149 7.94 8.16 -18.61
C LYS A 149 7.57 9.21 -17.56
N THR A 150 6.32 9.20 -17.11
CA THR A 150 5.84 10.14 -16.10
C THR A 150 6.43 9.85 -14.72
N LEU A 151 6.56 8.57 -14.35
CA LEU A 151 7.22 8.17 -13.10
C LEU A 151 8.68 8.61 -13.08
N LYS A 152 9.43 8.37 -14.16
CA LYS A 152 10.83 8.80 -14.28
C LYS A 152 10.96 10.32 -14.16
N LYS A 153 10.04 11.07 -14.78
CA LYS A 153 10.00 12.53 -14.66
C LYS A 153 9.75 12.97 -13.22
N ALA A 154 8.76 12.40 -12.53
CA ALA A 154 8.46 12.72 -11.14
C ALA A 154 9.67 12.44 -10.22
N LYS A 155 10.32 11.28 -10.36
CA LYS A 155 11.53 10.93 -9.61
C LYS A 155 12.68 11.91 -9.84
N ARG A 156 12.87 12.36 -11.08
CA ARG A 156 13.90 13.36 -11.43
C ARG A 156 13.63 14.72 -10.80
N VAL A 157 12.37 15.11 -10.65
CA VAL A 157 12.02 16.35 -9.94
C VAL A 157 12.34 16.21 -8.45
N LEU A 158 11.97 15.08 -7.84
CA LEU A 158 12.21 14.82 -6.42
C LEU A 158 13.69 14.64 -6.06
N SER A 159 14.53 14.17 -6.99
CA SER A 159 15.98 13.99 -6.73
C SER A 159 16.75 15.30 -6.51
N GLY A 160 16.11 16.46 -6.71
CA GLY A 160 16.69 17.75 -6.33
C GLY A 160 16.56 18.09 -4.85
N ALA A 161 15.72 17.37 -4.11
CA ALA A 161 15.61 17.49 -2.66
C ALA A 161 16.62 16.58 -1.95
N GLU A 162 17.00 16.94 -0.73
CA GLU A 162 17.84 16.08 0.11
C GLU A 162 17.04 14.88 0.62
N LEU A 163 15.76 15.09 0.92
CA LEU A 163 14.85 14.04 1.33
C LEU A 163 13.44 14.33 0.80
N ALA A 164 12.86 13.36 0.09
CA ALA A 164 11.46 13.39 -0.31
C ALA A 164 10.73 12.22 0.35
N VAL A 165 9.68 12.52 1.12
CA VAL A 165 8.89 11.51 1.85
C VAL A 165 7.43 11.57 1.44
N ALA A 166 6.81 10.42 1.29
CA ALA A 166 5.40 10.30 0.95
C ALA A 166 4.50 10.47 2.17
N CYS A 167 3.47 11.31 2.06
CA CYS A 167 2.48 11.51 3.12
C CYS A 167 1.50 10.32 3.25
N SER A 168 1.44 9.42 2.28
CA SER A 168 0.58 8.24 2.30
C SER A 168 1.30 6.96 1.85
N PRO A 169 0.83 5.79 2.32
CA PRO A 169 1.23 4.49 1.76
C PRO A 169 1.09 4.42 0.24
N GLU A 170 0.02 5.02 -0.29
CA GLU A 170 -0.31 5.04 -1.70
C GLU A 170 0.77 5.76 -2.51
N VAL A 171 1.14 6.98 -2.10
CA VAL A 171 2.19 7.77 -2.74
C VAL A 171 3.56 7.09 -2.56
N SER A 172 3.84 6.53 -1.37
CA SER A 172 5.08 5.80 -1.08
C SER A 172 5.27 4.65 -2.06
N HIS A 173 4.25 3.79 -2.20
CA HIS A 173 4.32 2.63 -3.08
C HIS A 173 4.27 3.03 -4.57
N ALA A 174 3.53 4.07 -4.94
CA ALA A 174 3.43 4.53 -6.33
C ALA A 174 4.76 5.13 -6.85
N LEU A 175 5.41 5.95 -6.03
CA LEU A 175 6.65 6.63 -6.39
C LEU A 175 7.90 5.83 -5.98
N GLY A 176 7.78 4.85 -5.10
CA GLY A 176 8.92 4.12 -4.55
C GLY A 176 9.83 5.05 -3.73
N ILE A 177 9.23 5.87 -2.88
CA ILE A 177 9.89 6.74 -1.90
C ILE A 177 9.42 6.36 -0.49
N ASP A 178 10.19 6.70 0.52
CA ASP A 178 9.88 6.31 1.90
C ASP A 178 8.60 7.00 2.40
N PHE A 179 7.81 6.26 3.18
CA PHE A 179 6.63 6.79 3.85
C PHE A 179 7.04 7.70 5.02
N LEU A 180 6.29 8.78 5.24
CA LEU A 180 6.51 9.75 6.33
C LEU A 180 6.70 9.09 7.69
N GLY A 181 5.93 8.04 7.98
CA GLY A 181 6.00 7.29 9.24
C GLY A 181 7.36 6.68 9.55
N ILE A 182 8.26 6.58 8.57
CA ILE A 182 9.63 6.08 8.72
C ILE A 182 10.60 7.18 9.19
N HIS A 183 10.25 8.45 8.98
CA HIS A 183 11.10 9.60 9.26
C HIS A 183 10.56 10.51 10.36
N LEU A 184 9.65 10.02 11.20
CA LEU A 184 8.98 10.83 12.23
C LEU A 184 9.99 11.50 13.16
N LYS A 185 10.94 10.72 13.69
CA LYS A 185 12.00 11.24 14.57
C LYS A 185 12.93 12.22 13.86
N ASP A 186 13.30 11.93 12.61
CA ASP A 186 14.16 12.81 11.80
C ASP A 186 13.50 14.18 11.55
N LEU A 187 12.16 14.18 11.53
CA LEU A 187 11.31 15.36 11.39
C LEU A 187 10.99 16.04 12.73
N GLY A 188 11.53 15.56 13.84
CA GLY A 188 11.24 16.08 15.17
C GLY A 188 9.83 15.79 15.68
N ILE A 189 9.09 14.89 15.02
CA ILE A 189 7.73 14.53 15.40
C ILE A 189 7.78 13.57 16.59
N LYS A 190 7.02 13.91 17.64
CA LYS A 190 6.79 13.07 18.80
C LYS A 190 5.33 12.72 18.90
N LEU A 191 5.04 11.44 19.13
CA LEU A 191 3.70 10.90 19.22
C LEU A 191 3.47 10.36 20.63
N ASN A 192 2.27 10.58 21.16
CA ASN A 192 1.82 9.97 22.40
C ASN A 192 0.66 9.02 22.09
N TYR A 193 0.97 7.73 21.94
CA TYR A 193 -0.02 6.70 21.69
C TYR A 193 0.44 5.37 22.29
N GLU A 194 -0.46 4.71 23.01
CA GLU A 194 -0.31 3.34 23.46
C GLU A 194 -1.56 2.55 23.05
N GLY A 195 -1.39 1.45 22.33
CA GLY A 195 -2.52 0.69 21.80
C GLY A 195 -2.22 -0.11 20.53
N PRO A 196 -3.25 -0.74 19.94
CA PRO A 196 -3.10 -1.53 18.74
C PRO A 196 -2.91 -0.65 17.50
N ILE A 197 -2.02 -1.05 16.59
CA ILE A 197 -1.78 -0.34 15.33
C ILE A 197 -2.11 -1.21 14.13
N HIS A 198 -2.60 -0.57 13.06
CA HIS A 198 -2.83 -1.21 11.76
C HIS A 198 -1.78 -0.75 10.75
N ILE A 199 -1.03 -1.70 10.19
CA ILE A 199 -0.05 -1.43 9.14
C ILE A 199 -0.69 -1.69 7.77
N PRO A 200 -0.76 -0.66 6.90
CA PRO A 200 -1.29 -0.81 5.55
C PRO A 200 -0.50 -1.84 4.74
N CYS A 201 -1.22 -2.66 3.98
CA CYS A 201 -0.66 -3.66 3.06
C CYS A 201 0.48 -3.14 2.15
N LEU A 202 0.41 -1.88 1.72
CA LEU A 202 1.43 -1.26 0.87
C LEU A 202 2.76 -1.02 1.58
N LEU A 203 2.78 -1.01 2.91
CA LEU A 203 3.96 -0.79 3.75
C LEU A 203 4.52 -2.08 4.36
N LYS A 204 3.95 -3.26 4.04
CA LYS A 204 4.34 -4.54 4.65
C LYS A 204 5.83 -4.84 4.50
N SER A 205 6.44 -4.52 3.35
CA SER A 205 7.88 -4.70 3.12
C SER A 205 8.77 -3.78 3.95
N GLN A 206 8.21 -2.69 4.50
CA GLN A 206 8.92 -1.69 5.30
C GLN A 206 8.57 -1.79 6.80
N ARG A 207 7.85 -2.85 7.20
CA ARG A 207 7.27 -3.04 8.53
C ARG A 207 8.27 -2.81 9.67
N GLU A 208 9.42 -3.49 9.65
CA GLU A 208 10.38 -3.41 10.74
C GLU A 208 10.94 -2.00 10.92
N LYS A 209 11.28 -1.35 9.80
CA LYS A 209 11.75 0.05 9.77
C LYS A 209 10.67 1.00 10.30
N LEU A 210 9.43 0.79 9.88
CA LEU A 210 8.28 1.59 10.29
C LEU A 210 7.96 1.45 11.79
N LEU A 211 7.91 0.21 12.30
CA LEU A 211 7.67 -0.04 13.73
C LEU A 211 8.73 0.61 14.60
N LYS A 212 10.00 0.43 14.24
CA LYS A 212 11.11 1.06 14.97
C LYS A 212 10.99 2.58 14.98
N SER A 213 10.65 3.19 13.83
CA SER A 213 10.47 4.65 13.74
C SER A 213 9.28 5.16 14.56
N LEU A 214 8.19 4.40 14.60
CA LEU A 214 7.03 4.71 15.46
C LEU A 214 7.39 4.64 16.94
N GLU A 215 8.10 3.60 17.37
CA GLU A 215 8.59 3.44 18.75
C GLU A 215 9.56 4.57 19.12
N ASP A 216 10.50 4.89 18.24
CA ASP A 216 11.44 6.01 18.39
C ASP A 216 10.74 7.37 18.48
N ALA A 217 9.56 7.51 17.86
CA ALA A 217 8.71 8.70 17.95
C ALA A 217 7.82 8.72 19.21
N GLY A 218 7.76 7.65 20.01
CA GLY A 218 7.00 7.58 21.26
C GLY A 218 5.72 6.73 21.22
N VAL A 219 5.45 6.05 20.11
CA VAL A 219 4.35 5.08 20.01
C VAL A 219 4.69 3.80 20.80
N ARG A 220 3.72 3.25 21.53
CA ARG A 220 3.83 1.97 22.25
C ARG A 220 2.81 0.97 21.72
N PRO A 221 3.14 0.21 20.66
CA PRO A 221 2.21 -0.76 20.09
C PRO A 221 1.92 -1.91 21.07
N THR A 222 0.65 -2.15 21.40
CA THR A 222 0.24 -3.34 22.16
C THR A 222 -0.05 -4.54 21.27
N PHE A 223 -0.42 -4.27 20.01
CA PHE A 223 -0.69 -5.26 18.98
C PHE A 223 -0.48 -4.65 17.59
N VAL A 224 -0.08 -5.46 16.61
CA VAL A 224 0.15 -5.02 15.22
C VAL A 224 -0.71 -5.86 14.28
N ASP A 225 -1.67 -5.23 13.62
CA ASP A 225 -2.50 -5.84 12.59
C ASP A 225 -1.96 -5.51 11.19
N GLU A 226 -1.51 -6.55 10.50
CA GLU A 226 -1.02 -6.47 9.11
C GLU A 226 -1.91 -7.24 8.14
N GLU A 227 -2.90 -7.97 8.66
CA GLU A 227 -3.67 -8.94 7.89
C GLU A 227 -4.99 -8.33 7.41
N GLU A 228 -5.54 -7.36 8.13
CA GLU A 228 -6.77 -6.71 7.70
C GLU A 228 -6.54 -5.59 6.69
N CYS A 229 -7.56 -5.32 5.89
CA CYS A 229 -7.60 -4.20 4.97
C CYS A 229 -8.76 -3.30 5.35
N ILE A 230 -8.50 -2.00 5.52
CA ILE A 230 -9.51 -0.99 5.87
C ILE A 230 -10.71 -0.96 4.92
N LYS A 231 -10.54 -1.44 3.67
CA LYS A 231 -11.60 -1.52 2.67
C LYS A 231 -12.56 -2.72 2.89
N LEU A 232 -12.22 -3.64 3.79
CA LEU A 232 -13.06 -4.79 4.16
C LEU A 232 -13.68 -4.64 5.55
N SER A 233 -12.84 -4.34 6.53
CA SER A 233 -13.21 -4.27 7.94
C SER A 233 -12.42 -3.16 8.62
N ILE A 234 -13.06 -2.59 9.64
CA ILE A 234 -12.48 -1.56 10.48
C ILE A 234 -12.69 -1.98 11.92
N LYS A 235 -11.65 -1.76 12.72
CA LYS A 235 -11.64 -2.04 14.16
C LYS A 235 -11.56 -0.72 14.90
N GLU A 236 -12.39 -0.60 15.91
CA GLU A 236 -12.34 0.52 16.82
C GLU A 236 -11.06 0.48 17.66
N ASN A 237 -10.59 1.64 18.09
CA ASN A 237 -9.42 1.82 18.95
C ASN A 237 -8.04 1.50 18.32
N TYR A 238 -7.98 1.23 17.02
CA TYR A 238 -6.72 1.07 16.29
C TYR A 238 -6.18 2.42 15.82
N LEU A 239 -4.85 2.57 15.85
CA LEU A 239 -4.17 3.63 15.11
C LEU A 239 -3.89 3.17 13.68
N TYR A 240 -4.49 3.85 12.70
CA TYR A 240 -4.30 3.54 11.29
C TYR A 240 -3.21 4.40 10.65
N LEU A 241 -2.29 3.80 9.91
CA LEU A 241 -1.24 4.54 9.19
C LEU A 241 -1.66 4.97 7.77
N CYS A 242 -2.84 4.56 7.31
CA CYS A 242 -3.39 4.95 6.00
C CYS A 242 -4.34 6.15 6.15
N PRO A 243 -4.19 7.23 5.38
CA PRO A 243 -5.04 8.41 5.50
C PRO A 243 -6.47 8.15 5.05
N ILE A 244 -6.68 7.14 4.18
CA ILE A 244 -8.02 6.71 3.76
C ILE A 244 -8.88 6.26 4.95
N ALA A 245 -8.27 5.75 6.02
CA ALA A 245 -8.99 5.32 7.21
C ALA A 245 -9.78 6.47 7.87
N LYS A 246 -9.34 7.72 7.70
CA LYS A 246 -10.07 8.91 8.17
C LYS A 246 -11.46 9.05 7.53
N LYS A 247 -11.62 8.64 6.26
CA LYS A 247 -12.92 8.63 5.56
C LYS A 247 -13.93 7.68 6.20
N HIS A 248 -13.46 6.78 7.06
CA HIS A 248 -14.27 5.85 7.81
C HIS A 248 -14.41 6.22 9.30
N GLY A 249 -14.01 7.44 9.70
CA GLY A 249 -14.22 7.95 11.05
C GLY A 249 -13.29 7.36 12.12
N VAL A 250 -12.22 6.68 11.73
CA VAL A 250 -11.23 6.13 12.68
C VAL A 250 -9.97 6.97 12.77
N ARG A 251 -9.30 6.86 13.92
CA ARG A 251 -8.08 7.60 14.23
C ARG A 251 -6.92 7.14 13.35
N THR A 252 -6.20 8.11 12.80
CA THR A 252 -5.02 7.89 11.98
C THR A 252 -3.76 8.46 12.64
N ILE A 253 -2.59 8.03 12.18
CA ILE A 253 -1.32 8.63 12.61
C ILE A 253 -1.29 10.14 12.35
N PHE A 254 -1.97 10.59 11.30
CA PHE A 254 -2.00 12.00 10.92
C PHE A 254 -2.76 12.86 11.92
N ASP A 255 -3.75 12.29 12.60
CA ASP A 255 -4.44 12.94 13.70
C ASP A 255 -3.57 13.04 14.96
N LEU A 256 -2.42 12.34 15.02
CA LEU A 256 -1.44 12.49 16.09
C LEU A 256 -0.33 13.48 15.73
N ILE A 257 0.01 13.63 14.45
CA ILE A 257 1.09 14.53 14.00
C ILE A 257 0.60 15.99 13.91
N SER A 258 -0.71 16.20 13.71
CA SER A 258 -1.29 17.54 13.51
C SER A 258 -1.56 18.33 14.81
N TYR A 259 -1.02 17.89 15.95
CA TYR A 259 -1.16 18.50 17.29
C TYR A 259 0.19 18.54 18.00
#